data_AF-A0A2N9MUM3-F1
#
_entry.id   AF-A0A2N9MUM3-F1
#
_cell.length_a   1.000
_cell.length_b   1.000
_cell.length_c   1.000
_cell.angle_alpha   90.00
_cell.angle_beta   90.00
_cell.angle_gamma   90.00
#
_symmetry.space_group_name_H-M   'P 1'
#
loop_
_entity.id
_entity.type
_entity.pdbx_description
1 polymer ?
#
loop_
_entity_poly.entity_id
_entity_poly.type
_entity_poly.pdbx_seq_one_letter_code
_entity_poly.pdbx_strand_id
1 'polypeptide(L)'
;MKTLRFATISFVLTTAAFAQQAAPPCAGLPPGRHALLERLTAQLNLTCGQQLKIEPLLHDEESVTKPLLKFTSLSQEEQQGIMTTIKLAARRQVRTQLTPEQQKGMDAEVESVSKGGKKKGDAKKVDAAPGLEVEESLSQAIVAYAALTPAEKNAMLLKVKQAARNDSALQLTPAQQKQLDSEIQALKK
;
A
#
# COMPACT_ATOMS: atom_id res chain seq x y z
N MET A 1 25.62 -9.89 75.21
CA MET A 1 25.95 -8.82 74.25
C MET A 1 26.26 -9.45 72.89
N LYS A 2 25.66 -8.89 71.83
CA LYS A 2 26.00 -8.98 70.39
C LYS A 2 25.78 -10.30 69.63
N THR A 3 24.56 -10.37 69.09
CA THR A 3 24.18 -10.71 67.71
C THR A 3 25.30 -10.79 66.66
N LEU A 4 25.18 -11.74 65.72
CA LEU A 4 25.28 -11.43 64.29
C LEU A 4 24.49 -12.48 63.47
N ARG A 5 23.45 -12.01 62.78
CA ARG A 5 22.60 -12.78 61.86
C ARG A 5 23.21 -12.73 60.46
N PHE A 6 23.23 -13.87 59.79
CA PHE A 6 23.55 -14.02 58.38
C PHE A 6 22.51 -13.29 57.52
N ALA A 7 22.96 -12.49 56.56
CA ALA A 7 22.14 -11.94 55.49
C ALA A 7 22.84 -12.18 54.15
N THR A 8 22.54 -13.32 53.53
CA THR A 8 22.84 -13.58 52.12
C THR A 8 21.81 -12.84 51.27
N ILE A 9 22.22 -11.73 50.68
CA ILE A 9 21.44 -11.00 49.67
C ILE A 9 21.75 -11.64 48.32
N SER A 10 20.86 -12.50 47.84
CA SER A 10 20.84 -12.95 46.45
C SER A 10 20.20 -11.86 45.60
N PHE A 11 21.02 -11.14 44.83
CA PHE A 11 20.53 -10.22 43.81
C PHE A 11 20.18 -11.03 42.55
N VAL A 12 18.91 -11.37 42.39
CA VAL A 12 18.41 -11.93 41.12
C VAL A 12 18.30 -10.76 40.13
N LEU A 13 19.25 -10.65 39.21
CA LEU A 13 19.08 -9.82 38.01
C LEU A 13 17.98 -10.46 37.14
N THR A 14 16.76 -9.95 37.25
CA THR A 14 15.71 -10.20 36.27
C THR A 14 16.06 -9.43 35.00
N THR A 15 16.60 -10.12 34.00
CA THR A 15 16.63 -9.65 32.62
C THR A 15 15.19 -9.59 32.11
N ALA A 16 14.65 -8.39 31.98
CA ALA A 16 13.39 -8.16 31.29
C ALA A 16 13.59 -8.44 29.79
N ALA A 17 13.34 -9.68 29.39
CA ALA A 17 13.12 -10.02 28.00
C ALA A 17 11.78 -9.39 27.59
N PHE A 18 11.81 -8.27 26.88
CA PHE A 18 10.63 -7.73 26.20
C PHE A 18 10.25 -8.69 25.08
N ALA A 19 9.46 -9.72 25.41
CA ALA A 19 8.60 -10.35 24.43
C ALA A 19 7.54 -9.29 24.06
N GLN A 20 7.71 -8.63 22.92
CA GLN A 20 6.67 -7.79 22.33
C GLN A 20 5.47 -8.69 21.99
N GLN A 21 4.57 -8.86 22.95
CA GLN A 21 3.21 -9.32 22.69
C GLN A 21 2.55 -8.26 21.82
N ALA A 22 2.34 -8.61 20.54
CA ALA A 22 1.55 -7.79 19.64
C ALA A 22 0.19 -7.50 20.29
N ALA A 23 -0.21 -6.22 20.29
CA ALA A 23 -1.50 -5.83 20.82
C ALA A 23 -2.61 -6.68 20.19
N PRO A 24 -3.58 -7.20 20.97
CA PRO A 24 -4.65 -8.02 20.42
C PRO A 24 -5.43 -7.22 19.35
N PRO A 25 -5.85 -7.87 18.25
CA PRO A 25 -6.63 -7.21 17.22
C PRO A 25 -7.91 -6.63 17.81
N CYS A 26 -8.24 -5.41 17.41
CA CYS A 26 -9.41 -4.67 17.88
C CYS A 26 -10.71 -5.42 17.53
N ALA A 27 -11.61 -5.60 18.50
CA ALA A 27 -12.81 -6.45 18.38
C ALA A 27 -13.83 -6.02 17.30
N GLY A 28 -13.70 -4.80 16.76
CA GLY A 28 -14.55 -4.27 15.70
C GLY A 28 -13.97 -4.36 14.29
N LEU A 29 -12.78 -4.94 14.11
CA LEU A 29 -12.19 -5.11 12.77
C LEU A 29 -12.97 -6.18 11.98
N PRO A 30 -13.23 -5.95 10.69
CA PRO A 30 -13.88 -6.95 9.85
C PRO A 30 -13.07 -8.25 9.81
N PRO A 31 -13.71 -9.41 9.61
CA PRO A 31 -13.02 -10.69 9.54
C PRO A 31 -12.10 -10.73 8.31
N GLY A 32 -10.80 -10.71 8.54
CA GLY A 32 -9.77 -10.70 7.51
C GLY A 32 -8.48 -10.09 8.06
N ARG A 33 -7.34 -10.74 7.83
CA ARG A 33 -6.05 -10.20 8.30
C ARG A 33 -5.45 -9.29 7.24
N HIS A 34 -5.54 -7.98 7.45
CA HIS A 34 -4.80 -7.02 6.63
C HIS A 34 -3.35 -6.94 7.12
N ALA A 35 -2.44 -7.69 6.50
CA ALA A 35 -1.05 -7.85 6.95
C ALA A 35 -0.30 -6.52 7.15
N LEU A 36 -0.63 -5.51 6.33
CA LEU A 36 -0.09 -4.17 6.49
C LEU A 36 -0.61 -3.47 7.76
N LEU A 37 -1.88 -3.66 8.11
CA LEU A 37 -2.45 -3.09 9.34
C LEU A 37 -1.79 -3.71 10.57
N GLU A 38 -1.56 -5.01 10.57
CA GLU A 38 -0.85 -5.72 11.64
C GLU A 38 0.58 -5.18 11.80
N ARG A 39 1.29 -5.01 10.68
CA ARG A 39 2.65 -4.44 10.69
C ARG A 39 2.66 -3.00 11.24
N LEU A 40 1.77 -2.14 10.75
CA LEU A 40 1.69 -0.74 11.22
C LEU A 40 1.29 -0.67 12.71
N THR A 41 0.40 -1.56 13.14
CA THR A 41 0.00 -1.68 14.55
C THR A 41 1.19 -2.04 15.43
N ALA A 42 1.98 -3.04 15.03
CA ALA A 42 3.17 -3.46 15.78
C ALA A 42 4.26 -2.38 15.78
N GLN A 43 4.45 -1.65 14.67
CA GLN A 43 5.51 -0.66 14.54
C GLN A 43 5.18 0.68 15.23
N LEU A 44 3.92 1.10 15.20
CA LEU A 44 3.49 2.42 15.66
C LEU A 44 2.65 2.36 16.93
N ASN A 45 2.42 1.17 17.49
CA ASN A 45 1.55 0.92 18.65
C ASN A 45 0.16 1.55 18.44
N LEU A 46 -0.49 1.20 17.31
CA LEU A 46 -1.79 1.77 16.96
C LEU A 46 -2.87 1.36 17.96
N THR A 47 -3.65 2.33 18.43
CA THR A 47 -4.82 2.08 19.27
C THR A 47 -5.95 1.42 18.48
N CYS A 48 -6.90 0.76 19.17
CA CYS A 48 -8.09 0.17 18.55
C CYS A 48 -8.88 1.20 17.73
N GLY A 49 -9.05 2.43 18.24
CA GLY A 49 -9.70 3.51 17.50
C GLY A 49 -8.96 3.94 16.23
N GLN A 50 -7.63 3.88 16.22
CA GLN A 50 -6.84 4.17 15.02
C GLN A 50 -6.92 3.02 14.01
N GLN A 51 -6.83 1.77 14.47
CA GLN A 51 -6.95 0.59 13.62
C GLN A 51 -8.29 0.61 12.85
N LEU A 52 -9.40 0.91 13.53
CA LEU A 52 -10.73 1.02 12.91
C LEU A 52 -10.84 2.12 11.85
N LYS A 53 -10.09 3.23 12.00
CA LYS A 53 -10.06 4.32 11.03
C LYS A 53 -9.12 4.04 9.85
N ILE A 54 -8.06 3.29 10.10
CA ILE A 54 -7.02 2.99 9.10
C ILE A 54 -7.44 1.83 8.20
N GLU A 55 -8.11 0.81 8.72
CA GLU A 55 -8.55 -0.37 7.97
C GLU A 55 -9.25 -0.03 6.64
N PRO A 56 -10.27 0.84 6.59
CA PRO A 56 -10.94 1.14 5.31
C PRO A 56 -10.02 1.84 4.31
N LEU A 57 -9.05 2.64 4.78
CA LEU A 57 -8.06 3.29 3.92
C LEU A 57 -7.15 2.29 3.23
N LEU A 58 -6.87 1.17 3.89
CA LEU A 58 -6.07 0.11 3.32
C LEU A 58 -6.90 -0.76 2.37
N HIS A 59 -8.20 -0.91 2.62
CA HIS A 59 -9.11 -1.51 1.65
C HIS A 59 -9.19 -0.70 0.35
N ASP A 60 -9.20 0.64 0.44
CA ASP A 60 -9.12 1.53 -0.71
C ASP A 60 -7.77 1.40 -1.46
N GLU A 61 -6.66 1.18 -0.75
CA GLU A 61 -5.36 0.84 -1.38
C GLU A 61 -5.48 -0.50 -2.16
N GLU A 62 -6.13 -1.50 -1.59
CA GLU A 62 -6.34 -2.80 -2.25
C GLU A 62 -7.21 -2.69 -3.52
N SER A 63 -8.23 -1.83 -3.52
CA SER A 63 -9.17 -1.70 -4.64
C SER A 63 -8.50 -1.20 -5.92
N VAL A 64 -7.41 -0.44 -5.82
CA VAL A 64 -6.63 0.02 -6.96
C VAL A 64 -5.42 -0.88 -7.28
N THR A 65 -4.81 -1.52 -6.27
CA THR A 65 -3.67 -2.42 -6.51
C THR A 65 -4.06 -3.75 -7.16
N LYS A 66 -5.24 -4.31 -6.84
CA LYS A 66 -5.73 -5.55 -7.48
C LYS A 66 -5.87 -5.44 -9.00
N PRO A 67 -6.56 -4.43 -9.57
CA PRO A 67 -6.62 -4.28 -11.03
C PRO A 67 -5.24 -3.92 -11.63
N LEU A 68 -4.39 -3.17 -10.92
CA LEU A 68 -3.03 -2.89 -11.38
C LEU A 68 -2.20 -4.17 -11.58
N LEU A 69 -2.35 -5.15 -10.69
CA LEU A 69 -1.65 -6.44 -10.79
C LEU A 69 -2.19 -7.32 -11.92
N LYS A 70 -3.45 -7.13 -12.32
CA LYS A 70 -4.06 -7.83 -13.45
C LYS A 70 -3.73 -7.18 -14.79
N PHE A 71 -3.36 -5.90 -14.81
CA PHE A 71 -3.07 -5.17 -16.04
C PHE A 71 -1.67 -5.50 -16.55
N THR A 72 -1.60 -6.32 -17.59
CA THR A 72 -0.34 -6.89 -18.13
C THR A 72 0.33 -6.04 -19.21
N SER A 73 -0.31 -4.97 -19.67
CA SER A 73 0.21 -4.12 -20.74
C SER A 73 1.32 -3.17 -20.27
N LEU A 74 1.47 -2.97 -18.94
CA LEU A 74 2.58 -2.19 -18.38
C LEU A 74 3.87 -3.01 -18.35
N SER A 75 5.00 -2.35 -18.59
CA SER A 75 6.29 -2.91 -18.19
C SER A 75 6.35 -3.07 -16.66
N GLN A 76 7.23 -3.95 -16.20
CA GLN A 76 7.45 -4.17 -14.76
C GLN A 76 7.85 -2.87 -14.05
N GLU A 77 8.66 -2.02 -14.70
CA GLU A 77 9.11 -0.75 -14.13
C GLU A 77 7.94 0.26 -14.01
N GLU A 78 7.10 0.36 -15.04
CA GLU A 78 5.93 1.23 -14.99
C GLU A 78 4.92 0.77 -13.93
N GLN A 79 4.66 -0.54 -13.87
CA GLN A 79 3.78 -1.13 -12.86
C GLN A 79 4.32 -0.87 -11.45
N GLN A 80 5.62 -1.02 -11.23
CA GLN A 80 6.26 -0.75 -9.95
C GLN A 80 6.23 0.75 -9.59
N GLY A 81 6.40 1.63 -10.57
CA GLY A 81 6.27 3.07 -10.40
C GLY A 81 4.87 3.45 -9.94
N ILE A 82 3.83 2.93 -10.61
CA ILE A 82 2.43 3.15 -10.23
C ILE A 82 2.13 2.58 -8.84
N MET A 83 2.60 1.35 -8.56
CA MET A 83 2.46 0.71 -7.24
C MET A 83 3.09 1.56 -6.13
N THR A 84 4.23 2.19 -6.41
CA THR A 84 4.91 3.07 -5.45
C THR A 84 4.08 4.32 -5.19
N THR A 85 3.55 4.97 -6.22
CA THR A 85 2.64 6.12 -6.07
C THR A 85 1.41 5.78 -5.22
N ILE A 86 0.77 4.63 -5.47
CA ILE A 86 -0.38 4.16 -4.69
C ILE A 86 -0.03 3.97 -3.22
N LYS A 87 1.09 3.29 -2.93
CA LYS A 87 1.56 3.06 -1.55
C LYS A 87 1.85 4.37 -0.85
N LEU A 88 2.54 5.31 -1.50
CA LEU A 88 2.85 6.62 -0.93
C LEU A 88 1.56 7.40 -0.63
N ALA A 89 0.59 7.38 -1.53
CA ALA A 89 -0.72 7.99 -1.30
C ALA A 89 -1.44 7.39 -0.08
N ALA A 90 -1.45 6.06 0.05
CA ALA A 90 -2.02 5.38 1.20
C ALA A 90 -1.32 5.81 2.50
N ARG A 91 0.01 5.80 2.54
CA ARG A 91 0.79 6.21 3.73
C ARG A 91 0.52 7.66 4.13
N ARG A 92 0.41 8.58 3.17
CA ARG A 92 0.00 9.98 3.45
C ARG A 92 -1.37 10.05 4.10
N GLN A 93 -2.34 9.26 3.62
CA GLN A 93 -3.68 9.24 4.20
C GLN A 93 -3.69 8.63 5.60
N VAL A 94 -3.01 7.49 5.81
CA VAL A 94 -2.86 6.86 7.14
C VAL A 94 -2.22 7.82 8.13
N ARG A 95 -1.19 8.57 7.72
CA ARG A 95 -0.48 9.56 8.56
C ARG A 95 -1.43 10.54 9.24
N THR A 96 -2.55 10.90 8.60
CA THR A 96 -3.56 11.82 9.16
C THR A 96 -4.30 11.26 10.38
N GLN A 97 -4.26 9.95 10.61
CA GLN A 97 -4.92 9.25 11.71
C GLN A 97 -3.98 9.02 12.92
N LEU A 98 -2.74 9.48 12.83
CA LEU A 98 -1.67 9.20 13.78
C LEU A 98 -1.37 10.38 14.68
N THR A 99 -0.86 10.12 15.89
CA THR A 99 -0.32 11.18 16.76
C THR A 99 0.99 11.73 16.19
N PRO A 100 1.42 12.94 16.59
CA PRO A 100 2.69 13.52 16.13
C PRO A 100 3.91 12.60 16.32
N GLU A 101 3.94 11.81 17.38
CA GLU A 101 5.01 10.85 17.68
C GLU A 101 5.00 9.69 16.68
N GLN A 102 3.82 9.12 16.42
CA GLN A 102 3.63 8.02 15.47
C GLN A 102 3.88 8.47 14.02
N GLN A 103 3.59 9.73 13.69
CA GLN A 103 3.84 10.29 12.36
C GLN A 103 5.32 10.20 11.97
N LYS A 104 6.27 10.34 12.91
CA LYS A 104 7.70 10.19 12.61
C LYS A 104 8.04 8.78 12.10
N GLY A 105 7.41 7.76 12.68
CA GLY A 105 7.56 6.37 12.22
C GLY A 105 6.93 6.16 10.83
N MET A 106 5.79 6.79 10.57
CA MET A 106 5.18 6.78 9.23
C MET A 106 6.03 7.52 8.19
N ASP A 107 6.66 8.63 8.56
CA ASP A 107 7.53 9.40 7.66
C ASP A 107 8.76 8.58 7.24
N ALA A 108 9.32 7.79 8.16
CA ALA A 108 10.39 6.82 7.84
C ALA A 108 9.92 5.71 6.90
N GLU A 109 8.67 5.25 7.04
CA GLU A 109 8.07 4.27 6.12
C GLU A 109 7.83 4.87 4.72
N VAL A 110 7.39 6.12 4.63
CA VAL A 110 7.27 6.84 3.36
C VAL A 110 8.62 6.96 2.66
N GLU A 111 9.67 7.28 3.43
CA GLU A 111 11.03 7.35 2.91
C GLU A 111 11.53 5.98 2.42
N SER A 112 11.24 4.92 3.17
CA SER A 112 11.65 3.55 2.81
C SER A 112 10.95 3.07 1.53
N VAL A 113 9.66 3.33 1.38
CA VAL A 113 8.89 3.01 0.16
C VAL A 113 9.42 3.79 -1.04
N SER A 114 9.72 5.08 -0.85
CA SER A 114 10.28 5.93 -1.92
C SER A 114 11.64 5.43 -2.40
N LYS A 115 12.46 4.84 -1.51
CA LYS A 115 13.80 4.31 -1.82
C LYS A 115 13.79 2.84 -2.24
N GLY A 116 12.74 2.08 -1.90
CA GLY A 116 12.67 0.61 -1.98
C GLY A 116 12.48 0.00 -3.37
N GLY A 117 12.65 0.75 -4.45
CA GLY A 117 12.30 0.35 -5.83
C GLY A 117 13.14 -0.76 -6.49
N LYS A 118 13.97 -1.53 -5.77
CA LYS A 118 14.91 -2.51 -6.36
C LYS A 118 14.86 -3.94 -5.79
N LYS A 119 13.70 -4.45 -5.37
CA LYS A 119 13.55 -5.91 -5.17
C LYS A 119 12.76 -6.52 -6.34
N LYS A 120 13.47 -7.26 -7.20
CA LYS A 120 12.89 -8.22 -8.15
C LYS A 120 12.09 -9.25 -7.34
N GLY A 121 10.77 -9.07 -7.29
CA GLY A 121 9.86 -10.15 -6.95
C GLY A 121 9.49 -10.86 -8.25
N ASP A 122 9.62 -12.19 -8.27
CA ASP A 122 9.06 -13.02 -9.32
C ASP A 122 7.53 -12.83 -9.34
N ALA A 123 7.07 -11.94 -10.22
CA ALA A 123 5.65 -11.80 -10.49
C ALA A 123 5.17 -13.10 -11.13
N LYS A 124 4.38 -13.88 -10.38
CA LYS A 124 3.70 -15.05 -10.91
C LYS A 124 2.83 -14.58 -12.09
N LYS A 125 3.20 -15.02 -13.30
CA LYS A 125 2.48 -14.76 -14.54
C LYS A 125 1.02 -15.18 -14.33
N VAL A 126 0.11 -14.22 -14.37
CA VAL A 126 -1.33 -14.50 -14.36
C VAL A 126 -1.70 -14.80 -15.80
N ASP A 127 -2.12 -16.03 -16.08
CA ASP A 127 -2.56 -16.44 -17.41
C ASP A 127 -3.96 -15.89 -17.69
N ALA A 128 -4.02 -14.79 -18.44
CA ALA A 128 -5.10 -14.38 -19.34
C ALA A 128 -4.71 -13.01 -19.88
N ALA A 129 -4.63 -12.84 -21.21
CA ALA A 129 -4.56 -11.50 -21.81
C ALA A 129 -5.88 -10.81 -21.49
N PRO A 130 -5.93 -9.86 -20.55
CA PRO A 130 -7.18 -9.22 -20.25
C PRO A 130 -7.47 -8.24 -21.38
N GLY A 131 -8.68 -8.27 -21.93
CA GLY A 131 -9.11 -7.26 -22.89
C GLY A 131 -9.09 -5.85 -22.30
N LEU A 132 -9.50 -4.87 -23.11
CA LEU A 132 -9.59 -3.46 -22.71
C LEU A 132 -10.34 -3.23 -21.38
N GLU A 133 -11.24 -4.14 -21.01
CA GLU A 133 -11.94 -4.19 -19.71
C GLU A 133 -11.04 -4.03 -18.48
N VAL A 134 -9.81 -4.57 -18.48
CA VAL A 134 -8.90 -4.41 -17.32
C VAL A 134 -8.23 -3.05 -17.32
N GLU A 135 -7.96 -2.47 -18.49
CA GLU A 135 -7.56 -1.06 -18.58
C GLU A 135 -8.67 -0.18 -18.00
N GLU A 136 -9.91 -0.39 -18.41
CA GLU A 136 -11.06 0.40 -17.96
C GLU A 136 -11.28 0.24 -16.45
N SER A 137 -11.22 -1.00 -15.93
CA SER A 137 -11.34 -1.28 -14.51
C SER A 137 -10.22 -0.62 -13.69
N LEU A 138 -8.98 -0.68 -14.17
CA LEU A 138 -7.86 0.01 -13.52
C LEU A 138 -8.05 1.53 -13.56
N SER A 139 -8.43 2.08 -14.71
CA SER A 139 -8.69 3.51 -14.87
C SER A 139 -9.79 4.01 -13.93
N GLN A 140 -10.89 3.27 -13.81
CA GLN A 140 -11.96 3.57 -12.86
C GLN A 140 -11.47 3.51 -11.41
N ALA A 141 -10.69 2.48 -11.05
CA ALA A 141 -10.13 2.35 -9.71
C ALA A 141 -9.17 3.50 -9.35
N ILE A 142 -8.36 3.96 -10.32
CA ILE A 142 -7.48 5.13 -10.15
C ILE A 142 -8.29 6.41 -9.89
N VAL A 143 -9.38 6.61 -10.64
CA VAL A 143 -10.27 7.76 -10.47
C VAL A 143 -10.97 7.71 -9.11
N ALA A 144 -11.47 6.54 -8.71
CA ALA A 144 -12.19 6.34 -7.46
C ALA A 144 -11.30 6.48 -6.21
N TYR A 145 -10.02 6.15 -6.32
CA TYR A 145 -9.11 6.16 -5.17
C TYR A 145 -8.85 7.60 -4.66
N ALA A 146 -9.41 7.93 -3.50
CA ALA A 146 -9.43 9.29 -2.96
C ALA A 146 -8.06 9.79 -2.47
N ALA A 147 -7.13 8.89 -2.15
CA ALA A 147 -5.81 9.25 -1.63
C ALA A 147 -4.88 9.89 -2.66
N LEU A 148 -5.15 9.65 -3.96
CA LEU A 148 -4.37 10.21 -5.05
C LEU A 148 -4.75 11.66 -5.30
N THR A 149 -3.74 12.51 -5.48
CA THR A 149 -3.94 13.87 -5.96
C THR A 149 -4.42 13.86 -7.43
N PRO A 150 -5.06 14.94 -7.92
CA PRO A 150 -5.47 15.04 -9.32
C PRO A 150 -4.29 14.83 -10.30
N ALA A 151 -3.11 15.36 -9.97
CA ALA A 151 -1.91 15.20 -10.77
C ALA A 151 -1.42 13.74 -10.83
N GLU A 152 -1.41 13.04 -9.68
CA GLU A 152 -1.06 11.61 -9.63
C GLU A 152 -2.08 10.76 -10.41
N LYS A 153 -3.38 11.06 -10.30
CA LYS A 153 -4.43 10.38 -11.09
C LYS A 153 -4.18 10.56 -12.59
N ASN A 154 -4.02 11.80 -13.05
CA ASN A 154 -3.79 12.08 -14.47
C ASN A 154 -2.52 11.40 -14.99
N ALA A 155 -1.42 11.46 -14.25
CA ALA A 155 -0.16 10.82 -14.64
C ALA A 155 -0.29 9.30 -14.74
N MET A 156 -1.00 8.66 -13.79
CA MET A 156 -1.22 7.21 -13.80
C MET A 156 -2.17 6.79 -14.93
N LEU A 157 -3.28 7.51 -15.12
CA LEU A 157 -4.23 7.26 -16.21
C LEU A 157 -3.56 7.37 -17.57
N LEU A 158 -2.71 8.40 -17.76
CA LEU A 158 -1.99 8.59 -19.01
C LEU A 158 -1.09 7.38 -19.30
N LYS A 159 -0.32 6.89 -18.32
CA LYS A 159 0.52 5.70 -18.46
C LYS A 159 -0.29 4.45 -18.79
N VAL A 160 -1.38 4.22 -18.05
CA VAL A 160 -2.26 3.05 -18.24
C VAL A 160 -2.84 3.04 -19.65
N LYS A 161 -3.36 4.17 -20.13
CA LYS A 161 -3.94 4.29 -21.47
C LYS A 161 -2.90 4.17 -22.57
N GLN A 162 -1.73 4.77 -22.40
CA GLN A 162 -0.62 4.61 -23.34
C GLN A 162 -0.15 3.16 -23.43
N ALA A 163 -0.03 2.46 -22.29
CA ALA A 163 0.34 1.05 -22.25
C ALA A 163 -0.68 0.18 -22.99
N ALA A 164 -1.97 0.35 -22.72
CA ALA A 164 -3.03 -0.38 -23.45
C ALA A 164 -3.01 -0.04 -24.95
N ARG A 165 -2.83 1.23 -25.31
CA ARG A 165 -2.79 1.67 -26.70
C ARG A 165 -1.63 1.06 -27.49
N ASN A 166 -0.50 0.81 -26.84
CA ASN A 166 0.72 0.27 -27.42
C ASN A 166 0.77 -1.27 -27.38
N ASP A 167 -0.13 -1.92 -26.64
CA ASP A 167 -0.17 -3.36 -26.51
C ASP A 167 -0.86 -4.02 -27.70
N SER A 168 -0.06 -4.60 -28.60
CA SER A 168 -0.57 -5.31 -29.77
C SER A 168 -1.33 -6.59 -29.41
N ALA A 169 -1.13 -7.16 -28.21
CA ALA A 169 -1.85 -8.35 -27.77
C ALA A 169 -3.35 -8.08 -27.52
N LEU A 170 -3.73 -6.83 -27.27
CA LEU A 170 -5.13 -6.43 -27.05
C LEU A 170 -5.98 -6.41 -28.33
N GLN A 171 -5.36 -6.48 -29.52
CA GLN A 171 -6.05 -6.52 -30.82
C GLN A 171 -7.18 -5.47 -30.96
N LEU A 172 -6.88 -4.23 -30.58
CA LEU A 172 -7.87 -3.15 -30.52
C LEU A 172 -8.48 -2.84 -31.88
N THR A 173 -9.81 -2.69 -31.93
CA THR A 173 -10.52 -2.19 -33.11
C THR A 173 -10.13 -0.74 -33.44
N PRO A 174 -10.30 -0.27 -34.68
CA PRO A 174 -10.05 1.14 -35.03
C PRO A 174 -10.82 2.14 -34.16
N ALA A 175 -12.05 1.79 -33.75
CA ALA A 175 -12.86 2.61 -32.87
C ALA A 175 -12.24 2.72 -31.46
N GLN A 176 -11.83 1.60 -30.87
CA GLN A 176 -11.17 1.57 -29.56
C GLN A 176 -9.82 2.31 -29.58
N GLN A 177 -9.03 2.15 -30.64
CA GLN A 177 -7.78 2.89 -30.81
C GLN A 177 -8.04 4.40 -30.85
N LYS A 178 -9.02 4.85 -31.64
CA LYS A 178 -9.40 6.26 -31.73
C LYS A 178 -9.89 6.82 -30.39
N GLN A 179 -10.65 6.02 -29.62
CA GLN A 179 -11.10 6.41 -28.29
C GLN A 179 -9.92 6.60 -27.33
N LEU A 180 -9.03 5.61 -27.22
CA LEU A 180 -7.83 5.72 -26.40
C LEU A 180 -6.95 6.90 -26.82
N ASP A 181 -6.76 7.12 -28.12
CA ASP A 181 -5.98 8.25 -28.64
C ASP A 181 -6.60 9.60 -28.20
N SER A 182 -7.92 9.72 -28.23
CA SER A 182 -8.64 10.90 -27.75
C SER A 182 -8.49 11.11 -26.24
N GLU A 183 -8.63 10.05 -25.45
CA GLU A 183 -8.47 10.11 -23.99
C GLU A 183 -7.03 10.45 -23.58
N ILE A 184 -6.03 9.86 -24.26
CA ILE A 184 -4.60 10.19 -24.08
C ILE A 184 -4.36 11.67 -24.39
N GLN A 185 -4.95 12.21 -25.47
CA GLN A 185 -4.82 13.63 -25.78
C GLN A 185 -5.48 14.52 -24.72
N ALA A 186 -6.62 14.11 -24.17
CA ALA A 186 -7.29 14.85 -23.11
C ALA A 186 -6.46 14.91 -21.81
N LEU A 187 -5.80 13.80 -21.45
CA LEU A 187 -4.97 13.70 -20.24
C LEU A 187 -3.64 14.45 -20.31
N LYS A 188 -3.20 14.86 -21.52
CA LYS A 188 -1.97 15.63 -21.73
C LYS A 188 -2.14 17.15 -21.59
N LYS A 189 -3.40 17.63 -21.53
CA LYS A 189 -3.74 19.05 -21.41
C LYS A 189 -3.74 19.47 -19.94
#